data_AF-A0A7W7WZ44-F1
#
_entry.id   AF-A0A7W7WZ44-F1
#
_cell.length_a   1.000
_cell.length_b   1.000
_cell.length_c   1.000
_cell.angle_alpha   90.00
_cell.angle_beta   90.00
_cell.angle_gamma   90.00
#
_symmetry.space_group_name_H-M   'P 1'
#
loop_
_entity.id
_entity.type
_entity.pdbx_description
1 polymer ?
#
loop_
_entity_poly.entity_id
_entity_poly.type
_entity_poly.pdbx_seq_one_letter_code
_entity_poly.pdbx_strand_id
1 'polypeptide(L)'
;MTAQTVTNAVATQTAAQALIGQYRADFAQVLPSHVKAATFVRLSQGLLRRNVKLAQAAERNPASFLAALLECARLGHDPGTDAFALVPFNDRRNNTVEVVGIEQYQGVIERMYRAGAVRSVKAEVVRARDSFAYEPDVMDRPRHRPDWFADDRGELIGVYAYAVMLDGATSRVVVMNRAEVMRHKSVARGATGDDSPWQVWEESMWRKTAVHELEKWVPTSAEYRETLRPDRAAEQETTNVPPARSADDVVDAEVVDDTTPQREPATTSTTRGTR
;
A
#
# COMPACT_ATOMS: atom_id res chain seq x y z
N MET A 1 -18.87 -23.42 51.76
CA MET A 1 -19.52 -22.74 50.61
C MET A 1 -18.58 -21.63 50.13
N THR A 2 -17.73 -21.93 49.16
CA THR A 2 -16.63 -21.05 48.70
C THR A 2 -16.57 -21.04 47.17
N ALA A 3 -17.70 -20.72 46.55
CA ALA A 3 -17.85 -20.79 45.09
C ALA A 3 -18.65 -19.60 44.51
N GLN A 4 -18.40 -18.36 44.97
CA GLN A 4 -19.11 -17.18 44.43
C GLN A 4 -18.25 -15.95 44.14
N THR A 5 -16.92 -16.03 44.13
CA THR A 5 -16.09 -14.82 44.00
C THR A 5 -15.04 -14.87 42.89
N VAL A 6 -15.35 -15.43 41.71
CA VAL A 6 -14.42 -15.36 40.56
C VAL A 6 -15.07 -14.95 39.23
N THR A 7 -16.35 -14.50 39.18
CA THR A 7 -17.02 -14.27 37.88
C THR A 7 -17.08 -12.82 37.39
N ASN A 8 -16.75 -11.80 38.20
CA ASN A 8 -16.95 -10.39 37.80
C ASN A 8 -15.66 -9.59 37.56
N ALA A 9 -14.76 -10.12 36.73
CA ALA A 9 -13.64 -9.34 36.18
C ALA A 9 -13.58 -9.42 34.65
N VAL A 10 -14.74 -9.35 33.98
CA VAL A 10 -14.79 -8.89 32.59
C VAL A 10 -14.86 -7.37 32.66
N ALA A 11 -13.74 -6.69 32.39
CA ALA A 11 -13.67 -5.24 32.37
C ALA A 11 -14.85 -4.67 31.56
N THR A 12 -15.71 -3.88 32.20
CA THR A 12 -16.89 -3.28 31.59
C THR A 12 -16.46 -2.50 30.35
N GLN A 13 -16.87 -2.97 29.18
CA GLN A 13 -16.52 -2.37 27.90
C GLN A 13 -17.16 -0.98 27.79
N THR A 14 -16.40 0.05 27.40
CA THR A 14 -16.97 1.40 27.22
C THR A 14 -17.91 1.44 26.01
N ALA A 15 -18.84 2.40 25.96
CA ALA A 15 -19.78 2.54 24.85
C ALA A 15 -19.06 2.66 23.49
N ALA A 16 -17.96 3.41 23.44
CA ALA A 16 -17.12 3.51 22.24
C ALA A 16 -16.49 2.17 21.85
N GLN A 17 -16.02 1.36 22.82
CA GLN A 17 -15.44 0.05 22.54
C GLN A 17 -16.49 -0.96 22.03
N ALA A 18 -17.70 -0.91 22.56
CA ALA A 18 -18.83 -1.74 22.11
C ALA A 18 -19.25 -1.35 20.68
N LEU A 19 -19.28 -0.05 20.38
CA LEU A 19 -19.60 0.46 19.05
C LEU A 19 -18.65 -0.08 17.97
N ILE A 20 -17.32 -0.06 18.20
CA ILE A 20 -16.35 -0.62 17.24
C ILE A 20 -16.67 -2.08 16.88
N GLY A 21 -17.12 -2.88 17.87
CA GLY A 21 -17.49 -4.27 17.66
C GLY A 21 -18.67 -4.45 16.71
N GLN A 22 -19.63 -3.52 16.74
CA GLN A 22 -20.82 -3.54 15.87
C GLN A 22 -20.45 -3.27 14.41
N TYR A 23 -19.43 -2.45 14.15
CA TYR A 23 -18.96 -2.09 12.80
C TYR A 23 -17.97 -3.11 12.19
N ARG A 24 -17.78 -4.28 12.83
CA ARG A 24 -16.84 -5.31 12.34
C ARG A 24 -17.13 -5.74 10.90
N ALA A 25 -18.41 -5.85 10.51
CA ALA A 25 -18.80 -6.23 9.17
C ALA A 25 -18.38 -5.17 8.14
N ASP A 26 -18.58 -3.89 8.46
CA ASP A 26 -18.20 -2.77 7.59
C ASP A 26 -16.68 -2.70 7.42
N PHE A 27 -15.91 -2.87 8.51
CA PHE A 27 -14.46 -2.96 8.41
C PHE A 27 -14.00 -4.13 7.53
N ALA A 28 -14.68 -5.28 7.59
CA ALA A 28 -14.34 -6.43 6.77
C ALA A 28 -14.52 -6.19 5.26
N GLN A 29 -15.39 -5.24 4.85
CA GLN A 29 -15.60 -4.91 3.45
C GLN A 29 -14.50 -4.03 2.86
N VAL A 30 -13.84 -3.22 3.68
CA VAL A 30 -12.83 -2.24 3.23
C VAL A 30 -11.39 -2.66 3.53
N LEU A 31 -11.20 -3.58 4.48
CA LEU A 31 -9.87 -4.09 4.81
C LEU A 31 -9.30 -4.90 3.66
N PRO A 32 -7.98 -4.83 3.42
CA PRO A 32 -7.32 -5.73 2.49
C PRO A 32 -7.58 -7.20 2.85
N SER A 33 -7.70 -8.06 1.84
CA SER A 33 -8.05 -9.48 1.99
C SER A 33 -7.16 -10.27 2.97
N HIS A 34 -5.92 -9.85 3.18
CA HIS A 34 -4.97 -10.47 4.10
C HIS A 34 -5.11 -10.01 5.56
N VAL A 35 -5.90 -8.95 5.84
CA VAL A 35 -6.09 -8.39 7.19
C VAL A 35 -7.40 -8.89 7.79
N LYS A 36 -7.32 -9.56 8.94
CA LYS A 36 -8.51 -10.07 9.63
C LYS A 36 -9.22 -8.94 10.38
N ALA A 37 -10.48 -8.67 10.03
CA ALA A 37 -11.32 -7.66 10.70
C ALA A 37 -11.39 -7.82 12.23
N ALA A 38 -11.40 -9.07 12.74
CA ALA A 38 -11.37 -9.31 14.18
C ALA A 38 -10.07 -8.81 14.86
N THR A 39 -8.93 -8.89 14.17
CA THR A 39 -7.66 -8.35 14.69
C THR A 39 -7.70 -6.84 14.70
N PHE A 40 -8.15 -6.22 13.60
CA PHE A 40 -8.31 -4.76 13.50
C PHE A 40 -9.17 -4.20 14.64
N VAL A 41 -10.37 -4.77 14.86
CA VAL A 41 -11.28 -4.36 15.95
C VAL A 41 -10.60 -4.47 17.34
N ARG A 42 -9.86 -5.55 17.61
CA ARG A 42 -9.14 -5.71 18.88
C ARG A 42 -8.05 -4.67 19.07
N LEU A 43 -7.30 -4.35 18.00
CA LEU A 43 -6.27 -3.31 18.04
C LEU A 43 -6.89 -1.94 18.32
N SER A 44 -8.01 -1.60 17.66
CA SER A 44 -8.76 -0.36 17.91
C SER A 44 -9.26 -0.26 19.36
N GLN A 45 -9.82 -1.35 19.91
CA GLN A 45 -10.28 -1.39 21.30
C GLN A 45 -9.11 -1.25 22.29
N GLY A 46 -7.99 -1.91 22.02
CA GLY A 46 -6.76 -1.80 22.83
C GLY A 46 -6.18 -0.38 22.81
N LEU A 47 -6.26 0.32 21.68
CA LEU A 47 -5.82 1.71 21.55
C LEU A 47 -6.62 2.66 22.48
N LEU A 48 -7.94 2.48 22.58
CA LEU A 48 -8.75 3.28 23.50
C LEU A 48 -8.38 3.03 24.98
N ARG A 49 -7.97 1.80 25.32
CA ARG A 49 -7.56 1.48 26.71
C ARG A 49 -6.25 2.16 27.11
N ARG A 50 -5.30 2.29 26.17
CA ARG A 50 -3.97 2.89 26.45
C ARG A 50 -3.95 4.41 26.34
N ASN A 51 -4.88 5.03 25.60
CA ASN A 51 -4.89 6.46 25.35
C ASN A 51 -6.19 7.11 25.86
N VAL A 52 -6.13 7.64 27.09
CA VAL A 52 -7.27 8.26 27.78
C VAL A 52 -7.85 9.44 26.99
N LYS A 53 -7.00 10.30 26.41
CA LYS A 53 -7.46 11.46 25.61
C LYS A 53 -8.23 11.02 24.37
N LEU A 54 -7.75 9.98 23.69
CA LEU A 54 -8.43 9.40 22.53
C LEU A 54 -9.73 8.70 22.93
N ALA A 55 -9.77 7.98 24.06
CA ALA A 55 -10.99 7.38 24.59
C ALA A 55 -12.08 8.42 24.86
N GLN A 56 -11.73 9.50 25.56
CA GLN A 56 -12.66 10.61 25.83
C GLN A 56 -13.15 11.27 24.53
N ALA A 57 -12.27 11.46 23.55
CA ALA A 57 -12.64 12.01 22.26
C ALA A 57 -13.59 11.09 21.48
N ALA A 58 -13.31 9.78 21.47
CA ALA A 58 -14.14 8.77 20.82
C ALA A 58 -15.51 8.63 21.50
N GLU A 59 -15.61 8.82 22.82
CA GLU A 59 -16.88 8.83 23.55
C GLU A 59 -17.72 10.07 23.24
N ARG A 60 -17.08 11.24 23.14
CA ARG A 60 -17.76 12.50 22.84
C ARG A 60 -18.20 12.62 21.37
N ASN A 61 -17.42 12.07 20.44
CA ASN A 61 -17.73 12.07 19.02
C ASN A 61 -17.37 10.72 18.34
N PRO A 62 -18.19 9.68 18.57
CA PRO A 62 -17.93 8.35 18.03
C PRO A 62 -17.92 8.31 16.50
N ALA A 63 -18.70 9.18 15.84
CA ALA A 63 -18.77 9.25 14.39
C ALA A 63 -17.43 9.63 13.76
N SER A 64 -16.75 10.66 14.28
CA SER A 64 -15.41 11.05 13.78
C SER A 64 -14.37 9.95 13.97
N PHE A 65 -14.44 9.25 15.12
CA PHE A 65 -13.54 8.14 15.42
C PHE A 65 -13.75 6.95 14.48
N LEU A 66 -15.01 6.57 14.23
CA LEU A 66 -15.33 5.50 13.28
C LEU A 66 -14.93 5.87 11.85
N ALA A 67 -15.15 7.11 11.41
CA ALA A 67 -14.71 7.58 10.10
C ALA A 67 -13.18 7.47 9.95
N ALA A 68 -12.43 7.88 10.97
CA ALA A 68 -10.97 7.75 10.99
C ALA A 68 -10.50 6.28 10.97
N LEU A 69 -11.22 5.37 11.65
CA LEU A 69 -10.93 3.94 11.59
C LEU A 69 -11.27 3.31 10.24
N LEU A 70 -12.35 3.73 9.59
CA LEU A 70 -12.71 3.26 8.26
C LEU A 70 -11.64 3.66 7.24
N GLU A 71 -11.12 4.88 7.33
CA GLU A 71 -10.02 5.33 6.47
C GLU A 71 -8.72 4.54 6.73
N CYS A 72 -8.39 4.31 8.00
CA CYS A 72 -7.27 3.45 8.39
C CYS A 72 -7.40 2.04 7.78
N ALA A 73 -8.59 1.45 7.88
CA ALA A 73 -8.90 0.14 7.34
C ALA A 73 -8.81 0.10 5.81
N ARG A 74 -9.35 1.12 5.12
CA ARG A 74 -9.31 1.27 3.65
C ARG A 74 -7.87 1.35 3.13
N LEU A 75 -7.00 2.06 3.85
CA LEU A 75 -5.56 2.13 3.53
C LEU A 75 -4.80 0.85 3.91
N GLY A 76 -5.44 -0.05 4.65
CA GLY A 76 -4.84 -1.30 5.11
C GLY A 76 -3.78 -1.11 6.19
N HIS A 77 -3.97 -0.12 7.06
CA HIS A 77 -3.10 0.15 8.19
C HIS A 77 -3.65 -0.41 9.48
N ASP A 78 -2.75 -0.69 10.42
CA ASP A 78 -3.13 -0.99 11.80
C ASP A 78 -3.31 0.33 12.58
N PRO A 79 -4.38 0.44 13.39
CA PRO A 79 -4.73 1.70 14.04
C PRO A 79 -3.77 2.06 15.18
N GLY A 80 -3.35 3.33 15.22
CA GLY A 80 -2.52 3.87 16.31
C GLY A 80 -1.10 3.34 16.32
N THR A 81 -0.55 3.14 15.12
CA THR A 81 0.84 2.78 14.84
C THR A 81 1.60 3.98 14.28
N ASP A 82 2.92 3.84 14.05
CA ASP A 82 3.73 4.86 13.38
C ASP A 82 3.30 5.08 11.92
N ALA A 83 2.56 4.14 11.31
CA ALA A 83 2.02 4.28 9.97
C ALA A 83 0.73 5.13 9.94
N PHE A 84 -0.13 5.00 10.95
CA PHE A 84 -1.42 5.69 11.00
C PHE A 84 -1.80 6.09 12.43
N ALA A 85 -1.84 7.41 12.66
CA ALA A 85 -2.17 7.98 13.96
C ALA A 85 -3.64 8.40 14.03
N LEU A 86 -4.27 8.21 15.18
CA LEU A 86 -5.59 8.76 15.50
C LEU A 86 -5.41 9.93 16.47
N VAL A 87 -5.65 11.14 15.98
CA VAL A 87 -5.34 12.37 16.71
C VAL A 87 -6.63 13.12 17.05
N PRO A 88 -6.93 13.32 18.35
CA PRO A 88 -8.01 14.20 18.77
C PRO A 88 -7.65 15.66 18.55
N PHE A 89 -8.49 16.38 17.81
CA PHE A 89 -8.46 17.83 17.69
C PHE A 89 -9.62 18.43 18.48
N ASN A 90 -9.29 19.31 19.42
CA ASN A 90 -10.28 20.06 20.17
C ASN A 90 -10.58 21.39 19.47
N ASP A 91 -11.83 21.60 19.09
CA ASP A 91 -12.32 22.90 18.67
C ASP A 91 -12.86 23.63 19.91
N ARG A 92 -12.04 24.53 20.46
CA ARG A 92 -12.40 25.33 21.64
C ARG A 92 -13.55 26.29 21.36
N ARG A 93 -13.72 26.75 20.11
CA ARG A 93 -14.76 27.73 19.75
C ARG A 93 -16.14 27.09 19.78
N ASN A 94 -16.25 25.88 19.24
CA ASN A 94 -17.51 25.15 19.17
C ASN A 94 -17.69 24.14 20.32
N ASN A 95 -16.72 24.03 21.22
CA ASN A 95 -16.65 23.01 22.28
C ASN A 95 -16.83 21.58 21.75
N THR A 96 -16.33 21.30 20.55
CA THR A 96 -16.38 19.98 19.93
C THR A 96 -15.01 19.32 19.94
N VAL A 97 -14.99 18.00 19.79
CA VAL A 97 -13.79 17.23 19.56
C VAL A 97 -13.99 16.37 18.32
N GLU A 98 -12.97 16.31 17.49
CA GLU A 98 -12.95 15.50 16.28
C GLU A 98 -11.73 14.59 16.35
N VAL A 99 -11.91 13.28 16.14
CA VAL A 99 -10.79 12.39 15.92
C VAL A 99 -10.48 12.36 14.44
N VAL A 100 -9.23 12.68 14.09
CA VAL A 100 -8.75 12.65 12.71
C VAL A 100 -7.74 11.53 12.55
N GLY A 101 -7.94 10.71 11.53
CA GLY A 101 -6.95 9.76 11.06
C GLY A 101 -5.88 10.45 10.25
N ILE A 102 -4.63 10.33 10.67
CA ILE A 102 -3.49 10.93 9.99
C ILE A 102 -2.54 9.81 9.60
N GLU A 103 -2.51 9.52 8.31
CA GLU A 103 -1.47 8.67 7.74
C GLU A 103 -0.11 9.39 7.83
N GLN A 104 0.88 8.68 8.33
CA GLN A 104 2.26 9.15 8.40
C GLN A 104 3.02 8.71 7.14
N TYR A 105 4.21 9.28 6.95
CA TYR A 105 5.01 8.97 5.77
C TYR A 105 5.44 7.50 5.71
N GLN A 106 5.62 6.87 6.88
CA GLN A 106 5.89 5.44 6.98
C GLN A 106 4.74 4.61 6.42
N GLY A 107 3.49 4.98 6.71
CA GLY A 107 2.31 4.29 6.18
C GLY A 107 2.20 4.41 4.65
N VAL A 108 2.50 5.58 4.12
CA VAL A 108 2.55 5.79 2.65
C VAL A 108 3.63 4.90 2.02
N ILE A 109 4.83 4.85 2.62
CA ILE A 109 5.93 4.00 2.16
C ILE A 109 5.56 2.51 2.25
N GLU A 110 4.92 2.07 3.32
CA GLU A 110 4.43 0.69 3.45
C GLU A 110 3.44 0.34 2.35
N ARG A 111 2.53 1.25 1.99
CA ARG A 111 1.61 1.05 0.86
C ARG A 111 2.36 0.97 -0.48
N MET A 112 3.36 1.81 -0.70
CA MET A 112 4.20 1.74 -1.90
C MET A 112 4.86 0.36 -2.03
N TYR A 113 5.41 -0.19 -0.94
CA TYR A 113 5.95 -1.56 -0.95
C TYR A 113 4.86 -2.61 -1.16
N ARG A 114 3.67 -2.41 -0.58
CA ARG A 114 2.52 -3.30 -0.76
C ARG A 114 1.97 -3.28 -2.20
N ALA A 115 2.21 -2.24 -2.99
CA ALA A 115 1.84 -2.27 -4.41
C ALA A 115 2.67 -3.28 -5.22
N GLY A 116 3.83 -3.70 -4.70
CA GLY A 116 4.68 -4.72 -5.34
C GLY A 116 5.49 -4.22 -6.54
N ALA A 117 5.37 -2.95 -6.92
CA ALA A 117 6.13 -2.33 -8.02
C ALA A 117 7.44 -1.69 -7.55
N VAL A 118 7.52 -1.38 -6.26
CA VAL A 118 8.57 -0.54 -5.67
C VAL A 118 9.60 -1.42 -4.98
N ARG A 119 10.86 -1.24 -5.36
CA ARG A 119 12.03 -1.88 -4.74
C ARG A 119 12.50 -1.13 -3.50
N SER A 120 12.56 0.20 -3.55
CA SER A 120 13.00 1.04 -2.43
C SER A 120 12.44 2.45 -2.55
N VAL A 121 12.17 3.10 -1.42
CA VAL A 121 11.83 4.53 -1.37
C VAL A 121 12.95 5.30 -0.67
N LYS A 122 13.36 6.43 -1.27
CA LYS A 122 14.30 7.39 -0.68
C LYS A 122 13.55 8.66 -0.36
N ALA A 123 13.67 9.16 0.87
CA ALA A 123 13.13 10.46 1.28
C ALA A 123 14.11 11.08 2.29
N GLU A 124 14.72 12.20 1.94
CA GLU A 124 15.78 12.82 2.76
C GLU A 124 15.66 14.33 2.76
N VAL A 125 16.05 14.92 3.88
CA VAL A 125 16.22 16.37 4.01
C VAL A 125 17.61 16.80 3.54
N VAL A 126 17.67 17.99 2.96
CA VAL A 126 18.90 18.66 2.52
C VAL A 126 19.10 19.86 3.44
N ARG A 127 20.28 19.94 4.03
CA ARG A 127 20.73 21.00 4.91
C ARG A 127 21.74 21.91 4.22
N ALA A 128 21.87 23.13 4.72
CA ALA A 128 22.63 24.20 4.07
C ALA A 128 24.09 23.85 3.72
N ARG A 129 24.72 22.96 4.50
CA ARG A 129 26.11 22.53 4.28
C ARG A 129 26.24 21.20 3.54
N ASP A 130 25.13 20.58 3.13
CA ASP A 130 25.19 19.37 2.32
C ASP A 130 25.54 19.70 0.86
N SER A 131 26.25 18.79 0.21
CA SER A 131 26.37 18.83 -1.25
C SER A 131 25.16 18.14 -1.88
N PHE A 132 24.36 18.92 -2.62
CA PHE A 132 23.18 18.43 -3.33
C PHE A 132 23.19 18.93 -4.78
N ALA A 133 23.04 18.01 -5.73
CA ALA A 133 22.91 18.32 -7.15
C ALA A 133 21.81 17.46 -7.78
N TYR A 134 20.93 18.09 -8.55
CA TYR A 134 19.91 17.41 -9.32
C TYR A 134 19.49 18.25 -10.54
N GLU A 135 19.72 17.71 -11.72
CA GLU A 135 19.31 18.27 -13.01
C GLU A 135 18.34 17.27 -13.66
N PRO A 136 17.01 17.50 -13.58
CA PRO A 136 16.00 16.51 -13.96
C PRO A 136 16.14 15.96 -15.39
N ASP A 137 16.67 16.77 -16.31
CA ASP A 137 16.81 16.41 -17.72
C ASP A 137 18.03 15.51 -18.01
N VAL A 138 18.98 15.42 -17.08
CA VAL A 138 20.26 14.72 -17.27
C VAL A 138 20.52 13.66 -16.19
N MET A 139 19.90 13.81 -15.02
CA MET A 139 20.11 12.96 -13.86
C MET A 139 18.84 12.17 -13.52
N ASP A 140 18.93 10.84 -13.54
CA ASP A 140 17.81 9.99 -13.09
C ASP A 140 17.51 10.17 -11.59
N ARG A 141 18.54 10.50 -10.79
CA ARG A 141 18.47 10.59 -9.33
C ARG A 141 19.31 11.74 -8.78
N PRO A 142 18.88 12.40 -7.70
CA PRO A 142 19.70 13.38 -7.00
C PRO A 142 21.01 12.78 -6.47
N ARG A 143 22.09 13.55 -6.57
CA ARG A 143 23.34 13.29 -5.86
C ARG A 143 23.34 14.10 -4.57
N HIS A 144 23.09 13.42 -3.45
CA HIS A 144 23.14 14.00 -2.11
C HIS A 144 24.31 13.42 -1.33
N ARG A 145 25.22 14.27 -0.84
CA ARG A 145 26.39 13.89 -0.04
C ARG A 145 26.39 14.70 1.27
N PRO A 146 25.58 14.28 2.25
CA PRO A 146 25.63 14.84 3.59
C PRO A 146 26.83 14.29 4.37
N ASP A 147 27.39 15.11 5.25
CA ASP A 147 28.34 14.65 6.26
C ASP A 147 27.56 14.14 7.48
N TRP A 148 27.36 12.82 7.55
CA TRP A 148 26.55 12.18 8.59
C TRP A 148 27.11 12.29 10.01
N PHE A 149 28.40 12.58 10.14
CA PHE A 149 29.09 12.65 11.43
C PHE A 149 29.46 14.09 11.81
N ALA A 150 29.07 15.08 11.00
CA ALA A 150 29.22 16.49 11.36
C ALA A 150 28.24 16.88 12.48
N ASP A 151 28.74 17.58 13.50
CA ASP A 151 27.94 18.11 14.60
C ASP A 151 26.87 19.11 14.11
N ASP A 152 27.16 19.87 13.04
CA ASP A 152 26.25 20.85 12.46
C ASP A 152 26.31 20.85 10.92
N ARG A 153 25.25 20.33 10.29
CA ARG A 153 25.03 20.34 8.83
C ARG A 153 24.34 21.63 8.34
N GLY A 154 24.01 22.56 9.23
CA GLY A 154 23.27 23.78 8.94
C GLY A 154 21.75 23.59 8.92
N GLU A 155 21.04 24.67 8.64
CA GLU A 155 19.57 24.70 8.59
C GLU A 155 18.97 23.84 7.47
N LEU A 156 17.70 23.46 7.62
CA LEU A 156 16.94 22.74 6.59
C LEU A 156 16.63 23.68 5.42
N ILE A 157 17.11 23.32 4.22
CA ILE A 157 16.94 24.13 3.00
C ILE A 157 16.09 23.43 1.94
N GLY A 158 16.03 22.10 1.96
CA GLY A 158 15.27 21.31 0.99
C GLY A 158 14.89 19.94 1.51
N VAL A 159 14.03 19.26 0.76
CA VAL A 159 13.72 17.84 0.91
C VAL A 159 13.50 17.23 -0.46
N TYR A 160 13.87 15.97 -0.63
CA TYR A 160 13.55 15.22 -1.84
C TYR A 160 13.03 13.83 -1.51
N ALA A 161 12.25 13.26 -2.43
CA ALA A 161 11.83 11.88 -2.37
C ALA A 161 11.71 11.26 -3.77
N TYR A 162 12.05 9.97 -3.88
CA TYR A 162 11.82 9.17 -5.09
C TYR A 162 11.70 7.69 -4.73
N ALA A 163 11.05 6.92 -5.59
CA ALA A 163 11.01 5.47 -5.53
C ALA A 163 11.91 4.88 -6.63
N VAL A 164 12.52 3.74 -6.34
CA VAL A 164 13.17 2.86 -7.33
C VAL A 164 12.23 1.70 -7.55
N MET A 165 11.85 1.48 -8.80
CA MET A 165 10.95 0.41 -9.22
C MET A 165 11.73 -0.92 -9.31
N LEU A 166 11.01 -2.04 -9.38
CA LEU A 166 11.64 -3.37 -9.45
C LEU A 166 12.52 -3.57 -10.68
N ASP A 167 12.17 -2.95 -11.81
CA ASP A 167 12.96 -2.94 -13.06
C ASP A 167 14.18 -2.00 -13.00
N GLY A 168 14.35 -1.27 -11.89
CA GLY A 168 15.43 -0.31 -11.69
C GLY A 168 15.10 1.12 -12.12
N ALA A 169 13.97 1.35 -12.77
CA ALA A 169 13.52 2.70 -13.13
C ALA A 169 13.34 3.57 -11.89
N THR A 170 13.60 4.87 -12.02
CA THR A 170 13.31 5.84 -10.96
C THR A 170 11.94 6.45 -11.22
N SER A 171 11.11 6.56 -10.19
CA SER A 171 9.87 7.34 -10.27
C SER A 171 10.17 8.81 -10.57
N ARG A 172 9.11 9.63 -10.67
CA ARG A 172 9.28 11.07 -10.54
C ARG A 172 10.06 11.38 -9.25
N VAL A 173 11.09 12.21 -9.36
CA VAL A 173 11.80 12.74 -8.21
C VAL A 173 11.08 14.00 -7.75
N VAL A 174 10.57 13.97 -6.52
CA VAL A 174 10.07 15.15 -5.83
C VAL A 174 11.26 15.87 -5.22
N VAL A 175 11.39 17.16 -5.49
CA VAL A 175 12.32 18.06 -4.80
C VAL A 175 11.53 19.28 -4.39
N MET A 176 11.65 19.69 -3.12
CA MET A 176 11.02 20.89 -2.61
C MET A 176 12.02 21.71 -1.82
N ASN A 177 12.00 23.02 -2.04
CA ASN A 177 12.73 23.96 -1.21
C ASN A 177 11.94 24.27 0.07
N ARG A 178 12.59 24.99 0.99
CA ARG A 178 11.97 25.46 2.24
C ARG A 178 10.65 26.20 2.02
N ALA A 179 10.57 27.08 1.03
CA ALA A 179 9.37 27.87 0.79
C ALA A 179 8.18 27.00 0.40
N GLU A 180 8.39 25.99 -0.44
CA GLU A 180 7.37 25.02 -0.82
C GLU A 180 6.88 24.21 0.37
N VAL A 181 7.80 23.66 1.18
CA VAL A 181 7.42 22.92 2.39
C VAL A 181 6.63 23.81 3.36
N MET A 182 7.01 25.07 3.52
CA MET A 182 6.28 26.00 4.40
C MET A 182 4.88 26.35 3.87
N ARG A 183 4.63 26.31 2.55
CA ARG A 183 3.26 26.42 1.99
C ARG A 183 2.40 25.22 2.36
N HIS A 184 2.96 24.01 2.38
CA HIS A 184 2.24 22.83 2.88
C HIS A 184 1.98 22.94 4.40
N LYS A 185 2.95 23.46 5.17
CA LYS A 185 2.78 23.72 6.61
C LYS A 185 1.64 24.69 6.89
N SER A 186 1.48 25.76 6.11
CA SER A 186 0.49 26.82 6.40
C SER A 186 -0.96 26.34 6.33
N VAL A 187 -1.23 25.26 5.59
CA VAL A 187 -2.58 24.65 5.48
C VAL A 187 -2.77 23.43 6.38
N ALA A 188 -1.70 22.95 7.03
CA ALA A 188 -1.75 21.76 7.87
C ALA A 188 -2.42 22.03 9.22
N ARG A 189 -3.39 21.19 9.60
CA ARG A 189 -4.02 21.24 10.93
C ARG A 189 -2.99 20.93 12.01
N GLY A 190 -2.94 21.76 13.06
CA GLY A 190 -2.01 21.57 14.20
C GLY A 190 -0.57 22.03 13.92
N ALA A 191 -0.34 22.85 12.90
CA ALA A 191 1.00 23.33 12.54
C ALA A 191 1.57 24.47 13.43
N THR A 192 0.72 25.15 14.20
CA THR A 192 1.05 26.43 14.86
C THR A 192 1.17 26.38 16.39
N GLY A 193 0.95 25.22 17.02
CA GLY A 193 1.11 25.05 18.47
C GLY A 193 2.55 24.77 18.90
N ASP A 194 2.86 25.01 20.18
CA ASP A 194 4.20 24.75 20.74
C ASP A 194 4.57 23.25 20.70
N ASP A 195 3.59 22.39 20.96
CA ASP A 195 3.71 20.93 20.83
C ASP A 195 3.52 20.44 19.38
N SER A 196 3.58 21.34 18.38
CA SER A 196 3.37 20.95 16.99
C SER A 196 4.47 19.99 16.54
N PRO A 197 4.13 18.95 15.76
CA PRO A 197 5.13 18.11 15.10
C PRO A 197 6.14 18.91 14.26
N TRP A 198 5.77 20.11 13.79
CA TRP A 198 6.67 21.00 13.06
C TRP A 198 7.70 21.72 13.94
N GLN A 199 7.51 21.75 15.25
CA GLN A 199 8.47 22.28 16.24
C GLN A 199 9.36 21.14 16.77
N VAL A 200 8.73 20.02 17.15
CA VAL A 200 9.42 18.92 17.83
C VAL A 200 10.10 17.96 16.85
N TRP A 201 9.50 17.74 15.67
CA TRP A 201 9.91 16.72 14.70
C TRP A 201 9.99 17.29 13.28
N GLU A 202 10.63 18.45 13.14
CA GLU A 202 10.63 19.20 11.88
C GLU A 202 11.08 18.36 10.68
N GLU A 203 12.19 17.62 10.77
CA GLU A 203 12.67 16.78 9.66
C GLU A 203 11.64 15.73 9.22
N SER A 204 10.96 15.10 10.18
CA SER A 204 9.92 14.12 9.89
C SER A 204 8.77 14.75 9.12
N MET A 205 8.42 16.01 9.43
CA MET A 205 7.38 16.75 8.70
C MET A 205 7.80 17.13 7.28
N TRP A 206 9.07 17.47 7.07
CA TRP A 206 9.60 17.69 5.72
C TRP A 206 9.56 16.42 4.88
N ARG A 207 10.07 15.29 5.43
CA ARG A 207 10.01 13.97 4.76
C ARG A 207 8.57 13.57 4.48
N LYS A 208 7.66 13.80 5.42
CA LYS A 208 6.23 13.54 5.22
C LYS A 208 5.66 14.32 4.06
N THR A 209 5.98 15.61 3.96
CA THR A 209 5.54 16.44 2.86
C THR A 209 6.04 15.87 1.52
N ALA A 210 7.32 15.49 1.44
CA ALA A 210 7.90 14.93 0.21
C ALA A 210 7.33 13.57 -0.18
N VAL A 211 7.08 12.70 0.78
CA VAL A 211 6.52 11.36 0.54
C VAL A 211 5.06 11.45 0.10
N HIS A 212 4.26 12.34 0.69
CA HIS A 212 2.88 12.59 0.26
C HIS A 212 2.82 13.17 -1.17
N GLU A 213 3.78 14.02 -1.55
CA GLU A 213 3.88 14.50 -2.92
C GLU A 213 4.31 13.38 -3.90
N LEU A 214 5.23 12.51 -3.46
CA LEU A 214 5.70 11.36 -4.23
C LEU A 214 4.58 10.35 -4.48
N GLU A 215 3.68 10.16 -3.51
CA GLU A 215 2.56 9.22 -3.58
C GLU A 215 1.71 9.39 -4.85
N LYS A 216 1.57 10.62 -5.35
CA LYS A 216 0.79 10.94 -6.55
C LYS A 216 1.33 10.28 -7.83
N TRP A 217 2.58 9.83 -7.80
CA TRP A 217 3.33 9.33 -8.96
C TRP A 217 3.75 7.87 -8.82
N VAL A 218 3.53 7.25 -7.67
CA VAL A 218 4.02 5.92 -7.34
C VAL A 218 2.85 5.01 -6.99
N PRO A 219 2.76 3.79 -7.55
CA PRO A 219 1.70 2.85 -7.20
C PRO A 219 1.67 2.56 -5.69
N THR A 220 0.48 2.67 -5.08
CA THR A 220 0.27 2.38 -3.65
C THR A 220 -0.83 1.36 -3.38
N SER A 221 -1.64 1.02 -4.37
CA SER A 221 -2.70 0.01 -4.23
C SER A 221 -2.13 -1.40 -4.39
N ALA A 222 -2.57 -2.30 -3.51
CA ALA A 222 -2.25 -3.72 -3.63
C ALA A 222 -2.88 -4.38 -4.87
N GLU A 223 -3.98 -3.82 -5.41
CA GLU A 223 -4.61 -4.27 -6.67
C GLU A 223 -3.64 -4.15 -7.85
N TYR A 224 -2.73 -3.16 -7.82
CA TYR A 224 -1.67 -3.03 -8.82
C TYR A 224 -0.80 -4.29 -8.89
N ARG A 225 -0.58 -4.97 -7.76
CA ARG A 225 0.19 -6.21 -7.72
C ARG A 225 -0.47 -7.34 -8.51
N GLU A 226 -1.80 -7.38 -8.56
CA GLU A 226 -2.52 -8.38 -9.35
C GLU A 226 -2.32 -8.14 -10.84
N THR A 227 -2.28 -6.87 -11.28
CA THR A 227 -2.00 -6.52 -12.68
C THR A 227 -0.54 -6.81 -13.12
N LEU A 228 0.40 -6.77 -12.17
CA LEU A 228 1.82 -7.07 -12.40
C LEU A 228 2.12 -8.56 -12.46
N ARG A 229 1.18 -9.44 -12.10
CA ARG A 229 1.36 -10.89 -12.28
C ARG A 229 1.00 -11.22 -13.72
N PRO A 230 1.96 -11.40 -14.64
CA PRO A 230 1.64 -12.03 -15.92
C PRO A 230 1.01 -13.39 -15.63
N ASP A 231 0.05 -13.80 -16.47
CA ASP A 231 -0.69 -15.06 -16.41
C ASP A 231 0.24 -16.28 -16.26
N ARG A 232 0.69 -16.57 -15.03
CA ARG A 232 1.41 -17.82 -14.71
C ARG A 232 0.56 -19.07 -14.94
N ALA A 233 -0.74 -18.89 -15.21
CA ALA A 233 -1.62 -19.95 -15.69
C ALA A 233 -1.22 -20.47 -17.08
N ALA A 234 -0.57 -19.68 -17.93
CA ALA A 234 -0.15 -20.12 -19.27
C ALA A 234 1.12 -20.99 -19.27
N GLU A 235 1.91 -20.98 -18.19
CA GLU A 235 3.18 -21.71 -18.11
C GLU A 235 3.04 -23.14 -17.54
N GLN A 236 1.87 -23.49 -17.00
CA GLN A 236 1.62 -24.84 -16.45
C GLN A 236 0.90 -25.80 -17.43
N GLU A 237 0.46 -25.34 -18.61
CA GLU A 237 -0.22 -26.20 -19.59
C GLU A 237 0.71 -26.84 -20.65
N THR A 238 2.01 -26.52 -20.69
CA THR A 238 2.93 -27.03 -21.73
C THR A 238 3.82 -28.21 -21.32
N THR A 239 3.70 -28.73 -20.09
CA THR A 239 4.45 -29.92 -19.65
C THR A 239 3.55 -31.16 -19.54
N ASN A 240 2.87 -31.52 -20.63
CA ASN A 240 2.31 -32.85 -20.78
C ASN A 240 2.71 -33.43 -22.15
N VAL A 241 4.02 -33.69 -22.30
CA VAL A 241 4.54 -34.48 -23.41
C VAL A 241 4.22 -35.95 -23.10
N PRO A 242 3.43 -36.65 -23.94
CA PRO A 242 3.20 -38.08 -23.76
C PRO A 242 4.53 -38.84 -23.87
N PRO A 243 4.78 -39.88 -23.05
CA PRO A 243 6.01 -40.65 -23.18
C PRO A 243 6.06 -41.29 -24.58
N ALA A 244 7.17 -41.08 -25.27
CA ALA A 244 7.45 -41.72 -26.54
C ALA A 244 7.38 -43.24 -26.36
N ARG A 245 6.49 -43.90 -27.11
CA ARG A 245 6.42 -45.35 -27.19
C ARG A 245 7.72 -45.87 -27.79
N SER A 246 8.41 -46.75 -27.06
CA SER A 246 9.57 -47.49 -27.56
C SER A 246 9.13 -48.43 -28.68
N ALA A 247 9.86 -48.40 -29.79
CA ALA A 247 9.72 -49.31 -30.91
C ALA A 247 10.37 -50.65 -30.53
N ASP A 248 9.57 -51.56 -30.01
CA ASP A 248 9.78 -53.01 -30.07
C ASP A 248 8.44 -53.66 -29.77
N ASP A 249 7.67 -53.93 -30.82
CA ASP A 249 6.82 -55.12 -30.93
C ASP A 249 6.40 -55.26 -32.40
N VAL A 250 7.09 -56.18 -33.05
CA VAL A 250 6.94 -56.60 -34.43
C VAL A 250 5.69 -57.47 -34.54
N VAL A 251 4.78 -57.04 -35.42
CA VAL A 251 3.69 -57.72 -36.15
C VAL A 251 3.32 -59.18 -35.80
N ASP A 252 2.01 -59.44 -35.73
CA ASP A 252 1.39 -60.41 -36.64
C ASP A 252 -0.13 -60.17 -36.80
N ALA A 253 -0.59 -60.03 -38.04
CA ALA A 253 -2.02 -60.11 -38.39
C ALA A 253 -2.14 -60.51 -39.87
N GLU A 254 -2.35 -61.81 -40.07
CA GLU A 254 -2.72 -62.44 -41.33
C GLU A 254 -4.13 -62.01 -41.80
N VAL A 255 -4.18 -61.56 -43.06
CA VAL A 255 -5.17 -61.79 -44.14
C VAL A 255 -6.64 -62.03 -43.77
N VAL A 256 -7.54 -61.15 -44.26
CA VAL A 256 -8.69 -61.54 -45.09
C VAL A 256 -8.91 -60.50 -46.19
N ASP A 257 -8.80 -60.98 -47.43
CA ASP A 257 -9.16 -60.32 -48.69
C ASP A 257 -10.67 -60.54 -48.92
N ASP A 258 -11.44 -59.52 -49.33
CA ASP A 258 -12.25 -59.61 -50.55
C ASP A 258 -13.03 -58.33 -50.94
N THR A 259 -12.78 -57.94 -52.20
CA THR A 259 -13.64 -57.38 -53.26
C THR A 259 -14.47 -56.08 -53.14
N THR A 260 -14.09 -55.15 -54.03
CA THR A 260 -14.84 -54.06 -54.71
C THR A 260 -16.02 -54.63 -55.58
N PRO A 261 -16.96 -53.88 -56.25
CA PRO A 261 -16.72 -52.68 -57.09
C PRO A 261 -17.88 -51.65 -57.33
N GLN A 262 -17.55 -50.53 -58.01
CA GLN A 262 -18.28 -49.74 -59.05
C GLN A 262 -18.02 -48.23 -58.86
N ARG A 263 -17.31 -47.46 -59.71
CA ARG A 263 -17.17 -47.27 -61.18
C ARG A 263 -18.13 -46.24 -61.80
N GLU A 264 -17.59 -45.00 -61.94
CA GLU A 264 -17.67 -44.03 -63.07
C GLU A 264 -18.95 -43.20 -63.37
N PRO A 265 -18.91 -42.14 -64.23
CA PRO A 265 -17.78 -41.42 -64.89
C PRO A 265 -17.80 -39.87 -64.66
N ALA A 266 -16.71 -39.09 -64.74
CA ALA A 266 -15.90 -38.57 -65.87
C ALA A 266 -16.55 -37.50 -66.80
N THR A 267 -15.87 -36.33 -66.91
CA THR A 267 -15.55 -35.45 -68.08
C THR A 267 -15.06 -34.10 -67.51
N THR A 268 -13.81 -33.61 -67.54
CA THR A 268 -12.69 -33.48 -68.52
C THR A 268 -12.71 -32.19 -69.36
N SER A 269 -11.75 -31.29 -69.04
CA SER A 269 -11.01 -30.36 -69.94
C SER A 269 -11.79 -29.16 -70.55
N THR A 270 -11.22 -28.00 -70.92
CA THR A 270 -9.95 -27.67 -71.58
C THR A 270 -9.69 -26.14 -71.51
N THR A 271 -8.45 -25.76 -71.17
CA THR A 271 -7.58 -24.71 -71.75
C THR A 271 -8.09 -23.31 -72.11
N ARG A 272 -7.43 -22.26 -71.57
CA ARG A 272 -6.50 -21.37 -72.33
C ARG A 272 -5.81 -20.35 -71.41
N GLY A 273 -4.48 -20.39 -71.36
CA GLY A 273 -3.67 -19.20 -71.09
C GLY A 273 -3.31 -18.52 -72.40
N THR A 274 -3.08 -17.20 -72.35
CA THR A 274 -2.10 -16.53 -73.22
C THR A 274 -1.85 -15.10 -72.71
N ARG A 275 -0.57 -14.83 -72.49
CA ARG A 275 0.17 -13.56 -72.57
C ARG A 275 -0.22 -12.42 -71.64
#